data_AF-A0A846BV86-F1
#
_entry.id   AF-A0A846BV86-F1
#
_cell.length_a   1.000
_cell.length_b   1.000
_cell.length_c   1.000
_cell.angle_alpha   90.00
_cell.angle_beta   90.00
_cell.angle_gamma   90.00
#
_symmetry.space_group_name_H-M   'P 1'
#
loop_
_entity.id
_entity.type
_entity.pdbx_description
1 polymer ?
#
loop_
_entity_poly.entity_id
_entity_poly.type
_entity_poly.pdbx_seq_one_letter_code
_entity_poly.pdbx_strand_id
1 'polypeptide(L)'
;MTPNLPDSVPASSEKTETTNDTRIRNFVIALVAIALGVALFLGLKTETGSASLETQAAASTPLEVALSNDKPTLMEFYANWCTACQAMSKDLSELKQQYATKVNFVMLNVDNSKWLPEILNYRVDGIPHFVFLG
;
A
#
# COMPACT_ATOMS: atom_id res chain seq x y z
N MET A 1 -39.17 85.42 6.43
CA MET A 1 -38.36 84.54 5.56
C MET A 1 -36.92 84.74 6.01
N THR A 2 -36.24 83.86 6.75
CA THR A 2 -36.22 82.39 6.89
C THR A 2 -35.70 82.01 8.29
N PRO A 3 -36.02 80.82 8.82
CA PRO A 3 -35.30 80.25 9.97
C PRO A 3 -34.55 78.92 9.64
N ASN A 4 -33.46 78.71 10.40
CA ASN A 4 -32.76 77.46 10.78
C ASN A 4 -31.74 76.74 9.84
N LEU A 5 -30.49 76.69 10.36
CA LEU A 5 -29.47 75.61 10.58
C LEU A 5 -29.82 74.13 10.19
N PRO A 6 -28.91 73.10 10.26
CA PRO A 6 -27.47 73.07 10.64
C PRO A 6 -26.53 72.04 9.91
N ASP A 7 -25.24 72.11 10.27
CA ASP A 7 -24.23 71.06 10.58
C ASP A 7 -23.80 69.90 9.64
N SER A 8 -22.47 69.84 9.50
CA SER A 8 -21.51 68.71 9.47
C SER A 8 -21.97 67.29 9.11
N VAL A 9 -21.19 66.62 8.24
CA VAL A 9 -20.40 65.39 8.52
C VAL A 9 -19.74 64.89 7.21
N PRO A 10 -18.47 64.44 7.22
CA PRO A 10 -17.82 63.81 6.07
C PRO A 10 -18.18 62.32 5.98
N ALA A 11 -18.51 61.83 4.78
CA ALA A 11 -18.67 60.40 4.53
C ALA A 11 -17.33 59.79 4.08
N SER A 12 -16.74 58.98 4.96
CA SER A 12 -15.55 58.17 4.73
C SER A 12 -15.83 56.98 3.80
N SER A 13 -14.80 56.66 3.01
CA SER A 13 -14.49 55.42 2.32
C SER A 13 -15.08 54.14 2.91
N GLU A 14 -15.77 53.32 2.09
CA GLU A 14 -15.73 51.84 2.16
C GLU A 14 -16.55 51.19 1.02
N LYS A 15 -15.89 50.73 -0.05
CA LYS A 15 -16.36 49.59 -0.87
C LYS A 15 -15.27 49.05 -1.80
N THR A 16 -14.20 48.47 -1.26
CA THR A 16 -13.22 47.75 -2.10
C THR A 16 -12.67 46.46 -1.46
N GLU A 17 -12.90 46.19 -0.17
CA GLU A 17 -12.28 45.04 0.50
C GLU A 17 -12.99 43.68 0.36
N THR A 18 -14.25 43.60 -0.11
CA THR A 18 -15.00 42.33 -0.02
C THR A 18 -14.69 41.29 -1.13
N THR A 19 -14.21 41.74 -2.30
CA THR A 19 -14.04 40.85 -3.48
C THR A 19 -12.71 40.10 -3.48
N ASN A 20 -11.64 40.74 -2.99
CA ASN A 20 -10.30 40.13 -3.00
C ASN A 20 -10.14 39.09 -1.89
N ASP A 21 -10.70 39.33 -0.70
CA ASP A 21 -10.63 38.39 0.43
C ASP A 21 -11.35 37.07 0.15
N THR A 22 -12.50 37.13 -0.52
CA THR A 22 -13.25 35.93 -0.91
C THR A 22 -12.49 35.12 -1.97
N ARG A 23 -11.83 35.79 -2.92
CA ARG A 23 -11.03 35.13 -3.96
C ARG A 23 -9.78 34.48 -3.38
N ILE A 24 -9.07 35.16 -2.48
CA ILE A 24 -7.88 34.64 -1.81
C ILE A 24 -8.25 33.43 -0.95
N ARG A 25 -9.31 33.52 -0.15
CA ARG A 25 -9.80 32.40 0.66
C ARG A 25 -10.13 31.17 -0.19
N ASN A 26 -10.83 31.36 -1.31
CA ASN A 26 -11.17 30.25 -2.22
C ASN A 26 -9.93 29.63 -2.86
N PHE A 27 -8.93 30.44 -3.23
CA PHE A 27 -7.65 29.94 -3.75
C PHE A 27 -6.88 29.12 -2.70
N VAL A 28 -6.84 29.59 -1.45
CA VAL A 28 -6.18 28.87 -0.35
C VAL A 28 -6.88 27.53 -0.09
N ILE A 29 -8.22 27.51 -0.06
CA ILE A 29 -9.00 26.27 0.10
C ILE A 29 -8.68 25.28 -1.04
N ALA A 30 -8.63 25.75 -2.29
CA ALA A 30 -8.30 24.91 -3.44
C ALA A 30 -6.88 24.33 -3.34
N LEU A 31 -5.89 25.14 -2.95
CA LEU A 31 -4.50 24.67 -2.78
C LEU A 31 -4.38 23.64 -1.67
N VAL A 32 -5.02 23.85 -0.53
CA VAL A 32 -5.02 22.89 0.59
C VAL A 32 -5.72 21.59 0.19
N ALA A 33 -6.85 21.66 -0.51
CA ALA A 33 -7.57 20.48 -1.00
C ALA A 33 -6.73 19.67 -2.00
N ILE A 34 -6.03 20.35 -2.92
CA ILE A 34 -5.11 19.69 -3.86
C ILE A 34 -3.95 19.04 -3.11
N ALA A 35 -3.32 19.75 -2.16
CA ALA A 35 -2.21 19.22 -1.39
C ALA A 35 -2.62 17.98 -0.56
N LEU A 36 -3.77 18.02 0.10
CA LEU A 36 -4.33 16.88 0.85
C LEU A 36 -4.69 15.72 -0.09
N GLY A 37 -5.29 16.01 -1.25
CA GLY A 37 -5.61 15.01 -2.27
C GLY A 37 -4.35 14.32 -2.81
N VAL A 38 -3.29 15.08 -3.08
CA VAL A 38 -1.98 14.54 -3.50
C VAL A 38 -1.35 13.71 -2.39
N ALA A 39 -1.35 14.19 -1.15
CA ALA A 39 -0.81 13.45 0.00
C ALA A 39 -1.56 12.13 0.23
N LEU A 40 -2.89 12.14 0.17
CA LEU A 40 -3.72 10.94 0.29
C LEU A 40 -3.47 9.95 -0.85
N PHE A 41 -3.38 10.45 -2.09
CA PHE A 41 -3.11 9.63 -3.26
C PHE A 41 -1.73 8.97 -3.18
N LEU A 42 -0.69 9.71 -2.76
CA LEU A 42 0.66 9.17 -2.57
C LEU A 42 0.73 8.20 -1.38
N GLY A 43 0.01 8.48 -0.29
CA GLY A 43 -0.10 7.57 0.86
C GLY A 43 -0.72 6.24 0.47
N LEU A 44 -1.83 6.26 -0.29
CA LEU A 44 -2.52 5.05 -0.76
C LEU A 44 -1.67 4.19 -1.71
N LYS A 45 -0.73 4.78 -2.46
CA LYS A 45 0.17 4.00 -3.32
C LYS A 45 1.17 3.12 -2.55
N THR A 46 1.45 3.45 -1.29
CA THR A 46 2.45 2.75 -0.48
C THR A 46 1.92 1.42 0.10
N GLU A 47 0.61 1.19 0.04
CA GLU A 47 -0.08 0.00 0.58
C GLU A 47 -0.45 -1.02 -0.51
N THR A 48 0.27 -1.06 -1.64
CA THR A 48 -0.03 -2.04 -2.70
C THR A 48 0.64 -3.38 -2.36
N GLY A 49 -0.02 -4.19 -1.55
CA GLY A 49 0.47 -5.46 -0.97
C GLY A 49 0.91 -6.54 -1.96
N SER A 50 0.63 -6.41 -3.26
CA SER A 50 1.10 -7.35 -4.29
C SER A 50 2.63 -7.32 -4.42
N ALA A 51 3.24 -6.13 -4.55
CA ALA A 51 4.68 -5.97 -4.80
C ALA A 51 5.57 -6.68 -3.75
N SER A 52 5.06 -6.86 -2.54
CA SER A 52 5.76 -7.57 -1.47
C SER A 52 5.88 -9.07 -1.71
N LEU A 53 4.82 -9.73 -2.18
CA LEU A 53 4.78 -11.18 -2.42
C LEU A 53 5.65 -11.56 -3.62
N GLU A 54 5.56 -10.82 -4.72
CA GLU A 54 6.38 -11.13 -5.89
C GLU A 54 7.87 -10.95 -5.60
N THR A 55 8.23 -9.92 -4.82
CA THR A 55 9.62 -9.70 -4.38
C THR A 55 10.10 -10.85 -3.49
N GLN A 56 9.27 -11.33 -2.57
CA GLN A 56 9.64 -12.45 -1.70
C GLN A 56 9.78 -13.76 -2.48
N ALA A 57 8.88 -14.02 -3.42
CA ALA A 57 8.93 -15.20 -4.27
C ALA A 57 10.16 -15.19 -5.18
N ALA A 58 10.51 -14.03 -5.76
CA ALA A 58 11.74 -13.88 -6.54
C ALA A 58 13.00 -14.12 -5.71
N ALA A 59 12.98 -13.76 -4.42
CA ALA A 59 14.07 -14.02 -3.50
C ALA A 59 14.04 -15.44 -2.88
N SER A 60 13.00 -16.24 -3.14
CA SER A 60 12.84 -17.57 -2.54
C SER A 60 13.82 -18.58 -3.13
N THR A 61 14.09 -19.67 -2.40
CA THR A 61 14.92 -20.77 -2.88
C THR A 61 14.18 -21.48 -4.03
N PRO A 62 14.82 -21.72 -5.19
CA PRO A 62 14.23 -22.55 -6.23
C PRO A 62 13.90 -23.95 -5.70
N LEU A 63 12.74 -24.49 -6.06
CA LEU A 63 12.27 -25.78 -5.57
C LEU A 63 13.29 -26.90 -5.82
N GLU A 64 13.89 -26.91 -7.02
CA GLU A 64 14.85 -27.93 -7.43
C GLU A 64 16.13 -27.90 -6.57
N VAL A 65 16.53 -26.71 -6.10
CA VAL A 65 17.65 -26.54 -5.16
C VAL A 65 17.27 -26.99 -3.76
N ALA A 66 16.06 -26.65 -3.31
CA ALA A 66 15.57 -27.02 -1.99
C ALA A 66 15.43 -28.54 -1.82
N LEU A 67 15.02 -29.24 -2.88
CA LEU A 67 14.86 -30.70 -2.89
C LEU A 67 16.20 -31.47 -2.98
N SER A 68 17.31 -30.79 -3.28
CA SER A 68 18.60 -31.45 -3.54
C SER A 68 19.69 -31.16 -2.50
N ASN A 69 19.45 -30.25 -1.56
CA ASN A 69 20.50 -29.76 -0.65
C ASN A 69 20.37 -30.23 0.82
N ASP A 70 19.52 -31.24 1.08
CA ASP A 70 19.26 -31.88 2.39
C ASP A 70 18.89 -30.93 3.55
N LYS A 71 18.58 -29.66 3.27
CA LYS A 71 18.09 -28.73 4.30
C LYS A 71 16.58 -28.87 4.46
N PRO A 72 16.05 -28.74 5.69
CA PRO A 72 14.62 -28.58 5.90
C PRO A 72 14.07 -27.45 5.04
N THR A 73 12.89 -27.66 4.47
CA THR A 73 12.26 -26.74 3.53
C THR A 73 10.87 -26.37 4.01
N LEU A 74 10.63 -25.08 4.17
CA LEU A 74 9.29 -24.52 4.32
C LEU A 74 8.84 -23.98 2.97
N MET A 75 7.81 -24.59 2.41
CA MET A 75 7.24 -24.25 1.12
C MET A 75 5.87 -23.60 1.32
N GLU A 76 5.64 -22.46 0.68
CA GLU A 76 4.36 -21.75 0.67
C GLU A 76 3.75 -21.78 -0.74
N PHE A 77 2.50 -22.22 -0.83
CA PHE A 77 1.66 -22.01 -2.00
C PHE A 77 0.83 -20.74 -1.80
N TYR A 78 0.94 -19.79 -2.73
CA TYR A 78 0.37 -18.46 -2.61
C TYR A 78 -0.21 -17.97 -3.94
N ALA A 79 -0.89 -16.82 -3.92
CA ALA A 79 -1.22 -16.04 -5.12
C ALA A 79 -1.16 -14.54 -4.81
N ASN A 80 -1.00 -13.72 -5.85
CA ASN A 80 -0.87 -12.26 -5.67
C ASN A 80 -2.21 -11.63 -5.20
N TRP A 81 -3.34 -12.22 -5.61
CA TRP A 81 -4.67 -11.78 -5.22
C TRP A 81 -5.09 -12.24 -3.81
N CYS A 82 -4.28 -13.07 -3.15
CA CYS A 82 -4.58 -13.64 -1.85
C CYS A 82 -4.25 -12.65 -0.72
N THR A 83 -5.27 -11.99 -0.17
CA THR A 83 -5.09 -11.04 0.95
C THR A 83 -4.49 -11.70 2.19
N ALA A 84 -4.87 -12.95 2.50
CA ALA A 84 -4.30 -13.68 3.63
C ALA A 84 -2.80 -13.95 3.45
N CYS A 85 -2.37 -14.29 2.23
CA CYS A 85 -0.96 -14.48 1.88
C CYS A 85 -0.17 -13.17 2.06
N GLN A 86 -0.74 -12.04 1.60
CA GLN A 86 -0.13 -10.71 1.79
C GLN A 86 0.04 -10.37 3.28
N ALA A 87 -0.96 -10.67 4.11
CA ALA A 87 -0.88 -10.44 5.55
C ALA A 87 0.23 -11.28 6.22
N MET A 88 0.43 -12.52 5.78
CA MET A 88 1.49 -13.41 6.29
C MET A 88 2.89 -13.08 5.78
N SER A 89 2.99 -12.32 4.70
CA SER A 89 4.24 -12.01 4.01
C SER A 89 5.27 -11.36 4.94
N LYS A 90 4.84 -10.52 5.89
CA LYS A 90 5.76 -9.89 6.85
C LYS A 90 6.40 -10.91 7.79
N ASP A 91 5.59 -11.78 8.40
CA ASP A 91 6.06 -12.78 9.36
C ASP A 91 7.01 -13.78 8.69
N LEU A 92 6.71 -14.20 7.45
CA LEU A 92 7.60 -15.06 6.68
C LEU A 92 8.93 -14.40 6.31
N SER A 93 8.93 -13.10 6.01
CA SER A 93 10.16 -12.35 5.76
C SER A 93 11.06 -12.33 6.99
N GLU A 94 10.49 -12.12 8.18
CA GLU A 94 11.22 -12.13 9.45
C GLU A 94 11.80 -13.53 9.74
N LEU A 95 11.02 -14.59 9.55
CA LEU A 95 11.49 -15.98 9.69
C LEU A 95 12.60 -16.31 8.70
N LYS A 96 12.45 -15.89 7.44
CA LYS A 96 13.48 -16.09 6.41
C LYS A 96 14.79 -15.42 6.81
N GLN A 97 14.76 -14.19 7.32
CA GLN A 97 15.96 -13.51 7.80
C GLN A 97 16.65 -14.26 8.95
N GLN A 98 15.88 -14.82 9.87
CA GLN A 98 16.41 -15.54 11.02
C GLN A 98 16.96 -16.94 10.67
N TYR A 99 16.35 -17.63 9.70
CA TYR A 99 16.60 -19.06 9.43
C TYR A 99 17.15 -19.37 8.03
N ALA A 100 17.39 -18.39 7.15
CA ALA A 100 17.82 -18.61 5.76
C ALA A 100 19.04 -19.52 5.58
N THR A 101 19.94 -19.60 6.58
CA THR A 101 21.12 -20.49 6.50
C THR A 101 20.78 -21.94 6.82
N LYS A 102 19.71 -22.18 7.59
CA LYS A 102 19.30 -23.48 8.14
C LYS A 102 18.11 -24.11 7.42
N VAL A 103 17.22 -23.29 6.86
CA VAL A 103 15.96 -23.71 6.25
C VAL A 103 15.82 -23.08 4.87
N ASN A 104 15.43 -23.86 3.87
CA ASN A 104 15.02 -23.33 2.57
C ASN A 104 13.61 -22.75 2.68
N PHE A 105 13.40 -21.58 2.09
CA PHE A 105 12.08 -20.96 1.97
C PHE A 105 11.71 -20.93 0.50
N VAL A 106 10.69 -21.71 0.12
CA VAL A 106 10.24 -21.86 -1.27
C VAL A 106 8.86 -21.24 -1.40
N MET A 107 8.60 -20.46 -2.46
CA MET A 107 7.28 -19.90 -2.72
C MET A 107 6.80 -20.31 -4.12
N LEU A 108 5.64 -20.97 -4.19
CA LEU A 108 5.04 -21.47 -5.42
C LEU A 108 3.72 -20.73 -5.68
N ASN A 109 3.65 -19.96 -6.75
CA ASN A 109 2.45 -19.22 -7.12
C ASN A 109 1.45 -20.17 -7.78
N VAL A 110 0.24 -20.31 -7.23
CA VAL A 110 -0.77 -21.25 -7.74
C VAL A 110 -1.35 -20.87 -9.10
N ASP A 111 -1.19 -19.62 -9.52
CA ASP A 111 -1.59 -19.17 -10.87
C ASP A 111 -0.56 -19.62 -11.94
N ASN A 112 0.63 -20.09 -11.55
CA ASN A 112 1.65 -20.59 -12.46
C ASN A 112 1.49 -22.09 -12.70
N SER A 113 1.12 -22.46 -13.93
CA SER A 113 0.89 -23.85 -14.32
C SER A 113 2.11 -24.77 -14.18
N LYS A 114 3.33 -24.23 -14.09
CA LYS A 114 4.55 -24.98 -13.76
C LYS A 114 4.36 -25.83 -12.49
N TRP A 115 3.62 -25.31 -11.52
CA TRP A 115 3.47 -25.89 -10.19
C TRP A 115 2.24 -26.78 -10.02
N LEU A 116 1.51 -27.06 -11.09
CA LEU A 116 0.37 -27.99 -11.05
C LEU A 116 0.73 -29.37 -10.47
N PRO A 117 1.87 -30.00 -10.82
CA PRO A 117 2.26 -31.27 -10.23
C PRO A 117 2.39 -31.19 -8.70
N GLU A 118 3.04 -30.15 -8.19
CA GLU A 118 3.23 -29.93 -6.75
C GLU A 118 1.90 -29.63 -6.05
N ILE A 119 1.05 -28.78 -6.63
CA ILE A 119 -0.30 -28.48 -6.12
C ILE A 119 -1.11 -29.76 -5.93
N LEU A 120 -1.06 -30.68 -6.91
CA LEU A 120 -1.75 -31.97 -6.83
C LEU A 120 -1.08 -32.93 -5.82
N ASN A 121 0.26 -33.04 -5.84
CA ASN A 121 1.02 -33.94 -4.99
C ASN A 121 0.84 -33.60 -3.50
N TYR A 122 0.82 -32.31 -3.17
CA TYR A 122 0.62 -31.82 -1.80
C TYR A 122 -0.85 -31.53 -1.46
N ARG A 123 -1.78 -31.77 -2.40
CA ARG A 123 -3.23 -31.58 -2.24
C ARG A 123 -3.59 -30.17 -1.77
N VAL A 124 -3.05 -29.17 -2.44
CA VAL A 124 -3.32 -27.76 -2.16
C VAL A 124 -4.72 -27.42 -2.66
N ASP A 125 -5.66 -27.25 -1.73
CA ASP A 125 -7.08 -26.94 -1.97
C ASP A 125 -7.48 -25.51 -1.51
N GLY A 126 -6.54 -24.78 -0.93
CA GLY A 126 -6.69 -23.37 -0.52
C GLY A 126 -5.32 -22.71 -0.33
N ILE A 127 -5.30 -21.39 -0.22
CA ILE A 127 -4.09 -20.59 0.01
C ILE A 127 -4.30 -19.55 1.13
N PRO A 128 -3.24 -19.18 1.88
CA PRO A 128 -1.90 -19.76 1.83
C PRO A 128 -1.86 -21.20 2.35
N HIS A 129 -1.04 -22.05 1.74
CA HIS A 129 -0.84 -23.44 2.18
C HIS A 129 0.65 -23.69 2.40
N PHE A 130 0.99 -24.26 3.55
CA PHE A 130 2.38 -24.49 3.94
C PHE A 130 2.69 -25.99 3.99
N VAL A 131 3.78 -26.36 3.34
CA VAL A 131 4.36 -27.71 3.41
C VAL A 131 5.72 -27.61 4.06
N PHE A 132 5.95 -28.43 5.08
CA PHE A 132 7.26 -28.60 5.68
C PHE A 132 7.86 -29.94 5.26
N LEU A 133 9.05 -29.89 4.65
CA LEU A 133 9.87 -31.06 4.32
C LEU A 133 11.09 -31.04 5.25
N GLY A 134 11.39 -32.14 5.93
CA GLY A 134 12.47 -32.22 6.91
C GLY A 134 13.19 -33.54 6.87
#